data_AF-A0A959VRM8-F1
#
_entry.id   AF-A0A959VRM8-F1
#
_cell.length_a   1.000
_cell.length_b   1.000
_cell.length_c   1.000
_cell.angle_alpha   90.00
_cell.angle_beta   90.00
_cell.angle_gamma   90.00
#
_symmetry.space_group_name_H-M   'P 1'
#
loop_
_entity.id
_entity.type
_entity.pdbx_description
1 polymer ?
#
loop_
_entity_poly.entity_id
_entity_poly.type
_entity_poly.pdbx_seq_one_letter_code
_entity_poly.pdbx_strand_id
1 'polypeptide(L)'
;MDERPPAVWGNFPLSPLAVLAGLVLIIIGVIRTDPVLMTMGVGVAAVGGLELVLREHFTGFRSHTTLLGGIVFVAAVWISFYVAHVVLWACLAIGAALALPALWFFRKRFEKASGGLTYKLR
;
A
#
# COMPACT_ATOMS: atom_id res chain seq x y z
N MET A 1 22.95 13.13 -4.90
CA MET A 1 22.23 11.98 -5.49
C MET A 1 21.83 11.11 -4.32
N ASP A 2 20.59 11.22 -3.85
CA ASP A 2 20.12 10.42 -2.71
C ASP A 2 20.11 8.95 -3.14
N GLU A 3 20.90 8.11 -2.49
CA GLU A 3 20.93 6.66 -2.73
C GLU A 3 19.61 6.04 -2.25
N ARG A 4 19.09 5.06 -2.99
CA ARG A 4 17.82 4.42 -2.60
C ARG A 4 18.05 3.65 -1.29
N PRO A 5 17.13 3.72 -0.32
CA PRO A 5 17.27 2.94 0.91
C PRO A 5 17.48 1.45 0.59
N PRO A 6 18.31 0.69 1.32
CA PRO A 6 18.49 -0.73 1.08
C PRO A 6 17.23 -1.52 1.46
N ALA A 7 16.89 -2.56 0.71
CA ALA A 7 15.75 -3.42 1.03
C ALA A 7 15.98 -4.24 2.31
N VAL A 8 14.91 -4.63 2.98
CA VAL A 8 14.96 -5.37 4.27
C VAL A 8 15.67 -6.72 4.13
N TRP A 9 15.60 -7.33 2.95
CA TRP A 9 16.22 -8.61 2.60
C TRP A 9 17.52 -8.44 1.77
N GLY A 10 18.16 -7.27 1.83
CA GLY A 10 19.41 -6.99 1.13
C GLY A 10 19.26 -6.99 -0.39
N ASN A 11 20.23 -7.59 -1.09
CA ASN A 11 20.31 -7.57 -2.56
C ASN A 11 19.34 -8.55 -3.26
N PHE A 12 18.66 -9.42 -2.52
CA PHE A 12 17.72 -10.37 -3.11
C PHE A 12 16.44 -9.65 -3.58
N PRO A 13 15.93 -9.84 -4.81
CA PRO A 13 14.81 -9.06 -5.31
C PRO A 13 13.43 -9.58 -4.84
N LEU A 14 13.22 -9.75 -3.53
CA LEU A 14 12.00 -10.34 -2.99
C LEU A 14 10.74 -9.52 -3.31
N SER A 15 10.72 -8.21 -3.08
CA SER A 15 9.57 -7.35 -3.46
C SER A 15 9.22 -7.43 -4.94
N PRO A 16 10.16 -7.22 -5.88
CA PRO A 16 9.87 -7.39 -7.30
C PRO A 16 9.33 -8.78 -7.66
N LEU A 17 9.88 -9.85 -7.06
CA LEU A 17 9.41 -11.21 -7.29
C LEU A 17 8.00 -11.43 -6.74
N ALA A 18 7.68 -10.89 -5.57
CA ALA A 18 6.32 -10.96 -5.01
C ALA A 18 5.31 -10.22 -5.91
N VAL A 19 5.66 -9.03 -6.40
CA VAL A 19 4.81 -8.28 -7.35
C VAL A 19 4.61 -9.08 -8.65
N LEU A 20 5.68 -9.65 -9.21
CA LEU A 20 5.60 -10.48 -10.41
C LEU A 20 4.74 -11.73 -10.20
N ALA A 21 4.95 -12.45 -9.10
CA ALA A 21 4.16 -13.63 -8.75
C ALA A 21 2.68 -13.27 -8.58
N GLY A 22 2.38 -12.17 -7.88
CA GLY A 22 1.02 -11.67 -7.73
C GLY A 22 0.36 -11.31 -9.06
N LEU A 23 1.09 -10.64 -9.96
CA LEU A 23 0.61 -10.34 -11.32
C LEU A 23 0.30 -11.61 -12.11
N VAL A 24 1.17 -12.62 -12.06
CA VAL A 24 0.94 -13.91 -12.73
C VAL A 24 -0.32 -14.59 -12.18
N LEU A 25 -0.51 -14.61 -10.86
CA LEU A 25 -1.71 -15.16 -10.24
C LEU A 25 -2.99 -14.42 -10.68
N ILE A 26 -2.95 -13.09 -10.78
CA ILE A 26 -4.08 -12.30 -11.29
C ILE A 26 -4.39 -12.67 -12.74
N ILE A 27 -3.38 -12.74 -13.62
CA ILE A 27 -3.57 -13.08 -15.04
C ILE A 27 -4.19 -14.47 -15.17
N ILE A 28 -3.66 -15.47 -14.45
CA ILE A 28 -4.21 -16.83 -14.46
C ILE A 28 -5.63 -16.83 -13.90
N GLY A 29 -5.88 -16.10 -12.81
CA GLY A 29 -7.20 -15.96 -12.20
C GLY A 29 -8.23 -15.36 -13.16
N VAL A 30 -7.86 -14.34 -13.93
CA VAL A 30 -8.73 -13.75 -14.97
C VAL A 30 -9.03 -14.77 -16.06
N ILE A 31 -8.01 -15.46 -16.60
CA ILE A 31 -8.20 -16.46 -17.67
C ILE A 31 -9.11 -17.60 -17.21
N ARG A 32 -8.98 -18.02 -15.94
CA ARG A 32 -9.77 -19.12 -15.37
C ARG A 32 -11.08 -18.67 -14.73
N THR A 33 -11.35 -17.37 -14.67
CA THR A 33 -12.48 -16.78 -13.91
C THR A 33 -12.48 -17.28 -12.45
N ASP A 34 -11.30 -17.39 -11.85
CA ASP A 34 -11.09 -17.89 -10.50
C ASP A 34 -10.88 -16.71 -9.52
N PRO A 35 -11.88 -16.36 -8.70
CA PRO A 35 -11.79 -15.24 -7.77
C PRO A 35 -10.76 -15.46 -6.66
N VAL A 36 -10.43 -16.72 -6.32
CA VAL A 36 -9.43 -17.04 -5.30
C VAL A 36 -8.04 -16.69 -5.81
N LEU A 37 -7.71 -17.11 -7.04
CA LEU A 37 -6.42 -16.77 -7.66
C LEU A 37 -6.24 -15.26 -7.83
N MET A 38 -7.31 -14.54 -8.21
CA MET A 38 -7.27 -13.09 -8.31
C MET A 38 -7.03 -12.44 -6.94
N THR A 39 -7.74 -12.89 -5.90
CA THR A 39 -7.60 -12.35 -4.53
C THR A 39 -6.21 -12.62 -3.96
N MET A 40 -5.69 -13.84 -4.12
CA MET A 40 -4.33 -14.19 -3.70
C MET A 40 -3.28 -13.36 -4.46
N GLY A 41 -3.45 -13.19 -5.77
CA GLY A 41 -2.53 -12.40 -6.58
C GLY A 41 -2.48 -10.93 -6.16
N VAL A 42 -3.64 -10.31 -5.88
CA VAL A 42 -3.72 -8.96 -5.31
C VAL A 42 -3.02 -8.90 -3.96
N GLY A 43 -3.25 -9.88 -3.09
CA GLY A 43 -2.62 -9.95 -1.77
C GLY A 43 -1.08 -10.01 -1.83
N VAL A 44 -0.53 -10.91 -2.64
CA VAL A 44 0.92 -11.08 -2.78
C VAL A 44 1.56 -9.84 -3.41
N ALA A 45 0.95 -9.29 -4.46
CA ALA A 45 1.45 -8.07 -5.10
C ALA A 45 1.41 -6.86 -4.15
N ALA A 46 0.34 -6.73 -3.36
CA ALA A 46 0.20 -5.66 -2.39
C ALA A 46 1.28 -5.73 -1.30
N VAL A 47 1.64 -6.92 -0.80
CA VAL A 47 2.72 -7.09 0.19
C VAL A 47 4.07 -6.67 -0.38
N GLY A 48 4.40 -7.09 -1.61
CA GLY A 48 5.63 -6.67 -2.28
C GLY A 48 5.69 -5.16 -2.54
N GLY A 49 4.58 -4.55 -2.96
CA GLY A 49 4.50 -3.10 -3.13
C GLY A 49 4.58 -2.34 -1.80
N LEU A 50 3.98 -2.86 -0.74
CA LEU A 50 3.87 -2.19 0.55
C LEU A 50 5.22 -2.05 1.24
N GLU A 51 6.08 -3.08 1.23
CA GLU A 51 7.43 -2.94 1.78
C GLU A 51 8.18 -1.79 1.15
N LEU A 52 8.14 -1.71 -0.19
CA LEU A 52 8.86 -0.70 -0.94
C LEU A 52 8.37 0.71 -0.60
N VAL A 53 7.05 0.87 -0.60
CA VAL A 53 6.38 2.13 -0.31
C VAL A 53 6.67 2.58 1.11
N LEU A 54 6.58 1.69 2.10
CA LEU A 54 6.89 2.00 3.49
C LEU A 54 8.36 2.43 3.61
N ARG A 55 9.28 1.64 3.06
CA ARG A 55 10.70 1.95 3.16
C ARG A 55 11.03 3.32 2.55
N GLU A 56 10.59 3.59 1.34
CA GLU A 56 10.88 4.87 0.68
C GLU A 56 10.21 6.06 1.35
N HIS A 57 9.01 5.86 1.90
CA HIS A 57 8.27 6.92 2.56
C HIS A 57 8.87 7.27 3.92
N PHE A 58 9.15 6.26 4.75
CA PHE A 58 9.60 6.48 6.11
C PHE A 58 11.05 6.98 6.21
N THR A 59 11.86 6.78 5.17
CA THR A 59 13.21 7.35 5.01
C THR A 59 13.22 8.73 4.36
N GLY A 60 12.06 9.26 3.94
CA GLY A 60 12.00 10.57 3.26
C GLY A 60 12.56 10.56 1.84
N PHE A 61 12.68 9.38 1.21
CA PHE A 61 13.18 9.23 -0.16
C PHE A 61 12.13 9.65 -1.19
N ARG A 62 10.89 9.13 -1.06
CA ARG A 62 9.76 9.48 -1.94
C ARG A 62 8.44 9.48 -1.18
N SER A 63 7.61 10.49 -1.43
CA SER A 63 6.30 10.61 -0.78
C SER A 63 5.29 9.64 -1.40
N HIS A 64 4.64 8.85 -0.54
CA HIS A 64 3.57 7.90 -0.89
C HIS A 64 2.36 8.09 0.03
N THR A 65 2.18 9.31 0.54
CA THR A 65 1.14 9.64 1.53
C THR A 65 -0.25 9.23 1.06
N THR A 66 -0.61 9.58 -0.19
CA THR A 66 -1.93 9.27 -0.77
C THR A 66 -2.13 7.76 -0.94
N LEU A 67 -1.08 7.05 -1.37
CA LEU A 67 -1.12 5.59 -1.52
C LEU A 67 -1.30 4.90 -0.15
N LEU A 68 -0.52 5.27 0.86
CA LEU A 68 -0.64 4.72 2.22
C LEU A 68 -1.99 5.05 2.86
N GLY A 69 -2.49 6.28 2.69
CA GLY A 69 -3.85 6.65 3.12
C GLY A 69 -4.93 5.85 2.39
N GLY A 70 -4.76 5.60 1.09
CA GLY A 70 -5.64 4.74 0.31
C GLY A 70 -5.65 3.28 0.79
N ILE A 71 -4.50 2.75 1.22
CA ILE A 71 -4.41 1.41 1.83
C ILE A 71 -5.22 1.37 3.14
N VAL A 72 -5.11 2.40 3.98
CA VAL A 72 -5.93 2.50 5.20
C VAL A 72 -7.42 2.56 4.87
N PHE A 73 -7.82 3.34 3.86
CA PHE A 73 -9.20 3.42 3.39
C PHE A 73 -9.72 2.03 2.96
N VAL A 74 -9.01 1.37 2.04
CA VAL A 74 -9.43 0.08 1.49
C VAL A 74 -9.49 -1.00 2.57
N ALA A 75 -8.50 -1.05 3.46
CA ALA A 75 -8.48 -1.99 4.58
C ALA A 75 -9.67 -1.76 5.53
N ALA A 76 -9.95 -0.50 5.88
CA ALA A 76 -11.07 -0.14 6.75
C ALA A 76 -12.43 -0.51 6.12
N VAL A 77 -12.63 -0.22 4.84
CA VAL A 77 -13.86 -0.58 4.11
C VAL A 77 -13.99 -2.09 4.03
N TRP A 78 -12.91 -2.81 3.70
CA TRP A 78 -12.94 -4.27 3.58
C TRP A 78 -13.28 -4.93 4.92
N ILE A 79 -12.64 -4.52 6.02
CA ILE A 79 -12.91 -5.05 7.36
C ILE A 79 -14.34 -4.73 7.79
N SER A 80 -14.78 -3.48 7.68
CA SER A 80 -16.13 -3.08 8.11
C SER A 80 -17.24 -3.77 7.30
N PHE A 81 -17.03 -3.99 6.00
CA PHE A 81 -18.02 -4.64 5.14
C PHE A 81 -18.05 -6.16 5.31
N TYR A 82 -16.90 -6.83 5.24
CA TYR A 82 -16.85 -8.30 5.23
C TYR A 82 -16.80 -8.92 6.63
N VAL A 83 -16.22 -8.23 7.62
CA VAL A 83 -16.07 -8.76 8.99
C VAL A 83 -17.16 -8.22 9.91
N ALA A 84 -17.41 -6.90 9.87
CA ALA A 84 -18.41 -6.28 10.74
C ALA A 84 -19.82 -6.22 10.13
N HIS A 85 -19.98 -6.64 8.86
CA HIS A 85 -21.25 -6.67 8.13
C HIS A 85 -22.02 -5.34 8.15
N VAL A 86 -21.29 -4.22 8.14
CA VAL A 86 -21.85 -2.87 8.12
C VAL A 86 -22.34 -2.54 6.71
N VAL A 87 -23.37 -1.71 6.62
CA VAL A 87 -23.91 -1.22 5.33
C VAL A 87 -22.86 -0.39 4.58
N LEU A 88 -22.79 -0.55 3.25
CA LEU A 88 -21.70 0.00 2.43
C LEU A 88 -21.44 1.50 2.64
N TRP A 89 -22.49 2.33 2.71
CA TRP A 89 -22.31 3.78 2.90
C TRP A 89 -21.63 4.11 4.23
N ALA A 90 -21.92 3.34 5.28
CA ALA A 90 -21.28 3.50 6.59
C ALA A 90 -19.85 2.96 6.55
N CYS A 91 -19.57 1.88 5.81
CA CYS A 91 -18.19 1.42 5.57
C CYS A 91 -17.34 2.49 4.87
N LEU A 92 -17.88 3.16 3.85
CA LEU A 92 -17.21 4.26 3.16
C LEU A 92 -16.96 5.45 4.10
N ALA A 93 -17.92 5.78 4.96
CA ALA A 93 -17.77 6.82 5.97
C ALA A 93 -16.67 6.47 7.00
N ILE A 94 -16.64 5.22 7.50
CA ILE A 94 -15.59 4.71 8.38
C ILE A 94 -14.23 4.76 7.69
N GLY A 95 -14.16 4.30 6.45
CA GLY A 95 -12.95 4.34 5.63
C GLY A 95 -12.41 5.77 5.49
N ALA A 96 -13.27 6.72 5.15
CA ALA A 96 -12.90 8.13 5.03
C ALA A 96 -12.44 8.71 6.39
N ALA A 97 -13.16 8.40 7.47
CA ALA A 97 -12.84 8.84 8.82
C ALA A 97 -11.48 8.33 9.31
N LEU A 98 -11.03 7.15 8.87
CA LEU A 98 -9.70 6.61 9.19
C LEU A 98 -8.61 7.07 8.22
N ALA A 99 -8.95 7.21 6.93
CA ALA A 99 -7.99 7.61 5.90
C ALA A 99 -7.54 9.06 6.04
N LEU A 100 -8.43 9.99 6.40
CA LEU A 100 -8.09 11.41 6.55
C LEU A 100 -7.04 11.66 7.65
N PRO A 101 -7.17 11.12 8.89
CA PRO A 101 -6.11 11.17 9.88
C PRO A 101 -4.83 10.47 9.43
N ALA A 102 -4.94 9.34 8.72
CA ALA A 102 -3.78 8.63 8.20
C ALA A 102 -3.00 9.46 7.17
N LEU A 103 -3.68 10.13 6.24
CA LEU A 103 -3.07 11.05 5.28
C LEU A 103 -2.28 12.15 5.99
N TRP A 104 -2.87 12.75 7.03
CA TRP A 104 -2.19 13.75 7.83
C TRP A 104 -0.96 13.18 8.57
N PHE A 105 -1.10 12.00 9.17
CA PHE A 105 -0.03 11.32 9.90
C PHE A 105 1.15 10.98 8.98
N PHE A 106 0.89 10.32 7.84
CA PHE A 106 1.91 9.94 6.87
C PHE A 106 2.59 11.17 6.26
N ARG A 107 1.82 12.23 5.96
CA ARG A 107 2.39 13.50 5.49
C ARG A 107 3.39 14.07 6.49
N LYS A 108 3.00 14.21 7.76
CA LYS A 108 3.89 14.72 8.81
C LYS A 108 5.11 13.84 9.02
N ARG A 109 4.93 12.52 8.92
CA ARG A 109 6.04 11.57 9.09
C ARG A 109 7.05 11.67 7.95
N PHE A 110 6.59 11.92 6.73
CA PHE A 110 7.45 12.18 5.58
C PHE A 110 8.16 13.52 5.67
N GLU A 111 7.46 14.59 6.06
CA GLU A 111 8.05 15.92 6.27
C GLU A 111 9.19 15.85 7.30
N LYS A 112 9.00 15.13 8.41
CA LYS A 112 10.06 14.90 9.40
C LYS A 112 11.24 14.12 8.83
N ALA A 113 11.00 13.12 7.99
CA ALA A 113 12.04 12.28 7.41
C ALA A 113 12.84 12.95 6.29
N SER A 114 12.20 13.87 5.56
CA SER A 114 12.75 14.49 4.35
C SER A 114 13.39 15.87 4.58
N GLY A 115 13.46 16.33 5.84
CA GLY A 115 14.01 17.65 6.18
C GLY A 115 13.04 18.81 5.97
N GLY A 116 11.72 18.56 6.05
CA GLY A 116 10.67 19.58 5.94
C GLY A 116 9.94 19.63 4.59
N LEU A 117 10.22 18.69 3.69
CA LEU A 117 9.59 18.65 2.37
C LEU A 117 8.28 17.84 2.41
N THR A 118 7.21 18.38 1.86
CA THR A 118 5.96 17.62 1.69
C THR A 118 6.03 16.65 0.51
N TYR A 119 6.84 16.95 -0.51
CA TYR A 119 7.18 16.04 -1.60
C TYR A 119 8.55 16.39 -2.20
N LYS A 120 9.21 15.39 -2.81
CA LYS A 120 10.44 15.57 -3.58
C LYS A 120 10.13 15.29 -5.06
N LEU A 121 10.26 16.31 -5.92
CA LEU A 121 10.50 16.06 -7.35
C LEU A 121 11.96 15.70 -7.51
N ARG A 122 12.22 14.72 -8.35
CA ARG A 122 13.58 14.41 -8.78
C ARG A 122 14.11 15.55 -9.64
#